data_AF-A0AA88WWK1-F1
#
_entry.id   AF-A0AA88WWK1-F1
#
_cell.length_a   1.000
_cell.length_b   1.000
_cell.length_c   1.000
_cell.angle_alpha   90.00
_cell.angle_beta   90.00
_cell.angle_gamma   90.00
#
_symmetry.space_group_name_H-M   'P 1'
#
loop_
_entity.id
_entity.type
_entity.pdbx_description
1 polymer ?
#
loop_
_entity_poly.entity_id
_entity_poly.type
_entity_poly.pdbx_seq_one_letter_code
_entity_poly.pdbx_strand_id
1 'polypeptide(L)'
;MAALVSSVLLALVVAVLVNTAQALELHFYRNSCPQAELVVKRAMQKHFSIDPSLPAGLLRLHFHDCFVRGCDASILVDSTRKNIAEKEAPPNLTLRGFEVIDEIKLELEKQCQGIVSCADILALATRDGVALAGGSAYALPTGRRDGTVSSFFDVHIPGPSFSVADALQAFQNINLDIQDLTTLL
;
A
#
# COMPACT_ATOMS: atom_id res chain seq x y z
N MET A 1 40.90 26.72 9.24
CA MET A 1 39.88 26.13 10.16
C MET A 1 38.46 26.54 9.78
N ALA A 2 38.13 27.82 9.64
CA ALA A 2 36.76 28.26 9.28
C ALA A 2 36.20 27.67 7.97
N ALA A 3 37.02 27.55 6.91
CA ALA A 3 36.59 26.95 5.64
C ALA A 3 36.27 25.44 5.72
N LEU A 4 37.02 24.70 6.55
CA LEU A 4 36.77 23.28 6.82
C LEU A 4 35.46 23.09 7.61
N VAL A 5 35.21 23.95 8.60
CA VAL A 5 33.97 23.93 9.40
C VAL A 5 32.74 24.25 8.52
N SER A 6 32.86 25.23 7.61
CA SER A 6 31.79 25.58 6.66
C SER A 6 31.51 24.46 5.65
N SER A 7 32.54 23.78 5.16
CA SER A 7 32.40 22.65 4.23
C SER A 7 31.74 21.44 4.89
N VAL A 8 32.09 21.15 6.15
CA VAL A 8 31.49 20.07 6.94
C VAL A 8 30.03 20.37 7.29
N LEU A 9 29.70 21.62 7.66
CA LEU A 9 28.31 22.03 7.88
C LEU A 9 27.46 21.90 6.60
N LEU A 10 28.00 22.30 5.45
CA LEU A 10 27.29 22.19 4.18
C LEU A 10 27.04 20.72 3.79
N ALA A 11 28.02 19.84 4.01
CA ALA A 11 27.85 18.39 3.77
C ALA A 11 26.81 17.75 4.72
N LEU A 12 26.78 18.16 5.99
CA LEU A 12 25.75 17.74 6.96
C LEU A 12 24.36 18.24 6.59
N VAL A 13 24.24 19.51 6.16
CA VAL A 13 22.95 20.07 5.70
C VAL A 13 22.48 19.35 4.43
N VAL A 14 23.36 19.09 3.47
CA VAL A 14 23.02 18.31 2.28
C VAL A 14 22.58 16.90 2.67
N ALA A 15 23.28 16.22 3.59
CA ALA A 15 22.89 14.89 4.08
C ALA A 15 21.54 14.88 4.80
N VAL A 16 21.18 15.93 5.53
CA VAL A 16 19.87 16.10 6.19
C VAL A 16 18.76 16.45 5.19
N LEU A 17 19.10 17.12 4.08
CA LEU A 17 18.16 17.45 3.00
C LEU A 17 17.87 16.27 2.06
N VAL A 18 18.64 15.17 2.14
CA VAL A 18 18.33 13.93 1.42
C VAL A 18 17.24 13.16 2.17
N ASN A 19 16.03 13.74 2.24
CA ASN A 19 14.82 12.94 2.36
C ASN A 19 14.61 12.26 1.01
N THR A 20 15.35 11.19 0.73
CA THR A 20 14.98 10.31 -0.37
C THR A 20 13.70 9.60 0.06
N ALA A 21 12.55 10.18 -0.30
CA ALA A 21 11.44 9.33 -0.71
C ALA A 21 12.02 8.42 -1.79
N GLN A 22 12.32 7.18 -1.41
CA GLN A 22 12.96 6.23 -2.30
C GLN A 22 11.97 6.02 -3.44
N ALA A 23 12.35 6.43 -4.65
CA ALA A 23 11.45 6.33 -5.79
C ALA A 23 11.09 4.87 -5.99
N LEU A 24 9.79 4.60 -6.21
CA LEU A 24 9.35 3.24 -6.53
C LEU A 24 10.00 2.82 -7.85
N GLU A 25 10.47 1.58 -7.92
CA GLU A 25 11.10 1.04 -9.11
C GLU A 25 10.54 -0.35 -9.45
N LEU A 26 10.61 -0.68 -10.74
CA LEU A 26 10.34 -2.04 -11.19
C LEU A 26 11.43 -2.96 -10.66
N HIS A 27 11.02 -4.11 -10.12
CA HIS A 27 11.91 -5.13 -9.59
C HIS A 27 12.79 -4.65 -8.41
N PHE A 28 12.25 -3.79 -7.53
CA PHE A 28 12.95 -3.30 -6.33
C PHE A 28 13.59 -4.41 -5.49
N TYR A 29 12.88 -5.54 -5.33
CA TYR A 29 13.34 -6.68 -4.53
C TYR A 29 14.29 -7.65 -5.25
N ARG A 30 14.71 -7.38 -6.50
CA ARG A 30 15.47 -8.34 -7.34
C ARG A 30 16.76 -8.87 -6.70
N ASN A 31 17.40 -8.08 -5.84
CA ASN A 31 18.65 -8.45 -5.18
C ASN A 31 18.45 -8.87 -3.72
N SER A 32 17.49 -8.24 -3.02
CA SER A 32 17.27 -8.43 -1.58
C SER A 32 16.31 -9.58 -1.26
N CYS A 33 15.28 -9.77 -2.10
CA CYS A 33 14.37 -10.89 -2.02
C CYS A 33 13.88 -11.30 -3.43
N PRO A 34 14.72 -11.99 -4.22
CA PRO A 34 14.44 -12.26 -5.64
C PRO A 34 13.15 -13.07 -5.90
N GLN A 35 12.66 -13.78 -4.88
CA GLN A 35 11.45 -14.60 -4.96
C GLN A 35 10.18 -13.87 -4.51
N ALA A 36 10.26 -12.60 -4.08
CA ALA A 36 9.14 -11.88 -3.47
C ALA A 36 7.86 -11.89 -4.32
N GLU A 37 7.93 -11.40 -5.56
CA GLU A 37 6.77 -11.36 -6.46
C GLU A 37 6.23 -12.77 -6.78
N LEU A 38 7.10 -13.77 -6.87
CA LEU A 38 6.69 -15.15 -7.15
C LEU A 38 5.95 -15.78 -5.97
N VAL A 39 6.38 -15.51 -4.74
CA VAL A 39 5.71 -15.97 -3.52
C VAL A 39 4.31 -15.36 -3.43
N VAL A 40 4.19 -14.05 -3.61
CA VAL A 40 2.89 -13.34 -3.63
C VAL A 40 1.96 -13.96 -4.69
N LYS A 41 2.45 -14.11 -5.92
CA LYS A 41 1.66 -14.67 -7.03
C LYS A 41 1.15 -16.08 -6.75
N ARG A 42 1.99 -16.96 -6.19
CA ARG A 42 1.60 -18.33 -5.85
C ARG A 42 0.55 -18.38 -4.74
N ALA A 43 0.72 -17.56 -3.71
CA ALA A 43 -0.27 -17.44 -2.65
C ALA A 43 -1.62 -16.96 -3.22
N MET A 44 -1.59 -15.93 -4.08
CA MET A 44 -2.80 -15.44 -4.75
C MET A 44 -3.49 -16.50 -5.61
N GLN A 45 -2.74 -17.30 -6.37
CA GLN A 45 -3.30 -18.42 -7.13
C GLN A 45 -4.00 -19.45 -6.24
N LYS A 46 -3.37 -19.80 -5.11
CA LYS A 46 -3.93 -20.71 -4.11
C LYS A 46 -5.23 -20.15 -3.54
N HIS A 47 -5.23 -18.92 -3.02
CA HIS A 47 -6.43 -18.34 -2.41
C HIS A 47 -7.56 -18.09 -3.43
N PHE A 48 -7.24 -17.66 -4.65
CA PHE A 48 -8.24 -17.48 -5.70
C PHE A 48 -8.95 -18.79 -6.07
N SER A 49 -8.23 -19.92 -6.06
CA SER A 49 -8.85 -21.24 -6.33
C SER A 49 -9.87 -21.66 -5.26
N ILE A 50 -9.76 -21.12 -4.04
CA ILE A 50 -10.67 -21.38 -2.92
C ILE A 50 -11.81 -20.36 -2.93
N ASP A 51 -11.49 -19.10 -3.16
CA ASP A 51 -12.44 -17.99 -3.14
C ASP A 51 -12.19 -17.04 -4.33
N PRO A 52 -12.92 -17.23 -5.44
CA PRO A 52 -12.81 -16.38 -6.62
C PRO A 52 -13.24 -14.92 -6.39
N SER A 53 -13.90 -14.60 -5.27
CA SER A 53 -14.30 -13.23 -4.92
C SER A 53 -13.22 -12.42 -4.20
N LEU A 54 -12.15 -13.09 -3.73
CA LEU A 54 -11.05 -12.45 -3.00
C LEU A 54 -10.41 -11.25 -3.73
N PRO A 55 -10.17 -11.28 -5.06
CA PRO A 55 -9.60 -10.14 -5.76
C PRO A 55 -10.38 -8.84 -5.57
N ALA A 56 -11.71 -8.89 -5.52
CA ALA A 56 -12.54 -7.71 -5.29
C ALA A 56 -12.32 -7.15 -3.87
N GLY A 57 -12.17 -8.03 -2.88
CA GLY A 57 -11.85 -7.66 -1.50
C GLY A 57 -10.49 -6.98 -1.37
N LEU A 58 -9.45 -7.56 -1.99
CA LEU A 58 -8.10 -7.00 -1.96
C LEU A 58 -7.99 -5.69 -2.75
N LEU A 59 -8.66 -5.59 -3.90
CA LEU A 59 -8.72 -4.35 -4.67
C LEU A 59 -9.32 -3.22 -3.83
N ARG A 60 -10.42 -3.50 -3.14
CA ARG A 60 -11.02 -2.55 -2.20
C ARG A 60 -10.10 -2.24 -1.02
N LEU A 61 -9.47 -3.24 -0.42
CA LEU A 61 -8.52 -3.04 0.68
C LEU A 61 -7.36 -2.12 0.27
N HIS A 62 -6.79 -2.32 -0.92
CA HIS A 62 -5.73 -1.49 -1.45
C HIS A 62 -6.18 -0.06 -1.77
N PHE A 63 -7.40 0.11 -2.32
CA PHE A 63 -8.00 1.42 -2.50
C PHE A 63 -8.15 2.16 -1.15
N HIS A 64 -8.68 1.48 -0.12
CA HIS A 64 -8.87 2.06 1.21
C HIS A 64 -7.54 2.46 1.88
N ASP A 65 -6.50 1.64 1.74
CA ASP A 65 -5.14 1.98 2.17
C ASP A 65 -4.65 3.27 1.50
N CYS A 66 -4.61 3.27 0.16
CA CYS A 66 -4.05 4.40 -0.58
C CYS A 66 -4.81 5.72 -0.40
N PHE A 67 -6.12 5.66 -0.12
CA PHE A 67 -6.94 6.86 0.08
C PHE A 67 -6.69 7.53 1.44
N VAL A 68 -6.18 6.79 2.43
CA VAL A 68 -5.96 7.28 3.78
C VAL A 68 -4.46 7.38 4.02
N ARG A 69 -3.93 8.60 4.06
CA ARG A 69 -2.50 8.90 4.30
C ARG A 69 -1.50 8.37 3.25
N GLY A 70 -1.94 7.56 2.29
CA GLY A 70 -1.15 7.03 1.18
C GLY A 70 -1.03 5.51 1.23
N CYS A 71 -0.42 4.91 0.21
CA CYS A 71 -0.27 3.45 0.14
C CYS A 71 0.85 2.96 1.07
N ASP A 72 0.60 2.94 2.37
CA ASP A 72 1.59 2.62 3.41
C ASP A 72 1.17 1.46 4.32
N ALA A 73 0.13 0.70 3.98
CA ALA A 73 -0.37 -0.41 4.79
C ALA A 73 -0.86 -0.01 6.21
N SER A 74 -1.13 1.28 6.49
CA SER A 74 -1.72 1.71 7.76
C SER A 74 -3.08 1.05 8.04
N ILE A 75 -3.82 0.68 6.99
CA ILE A 75 -5.10 -0.04 7.11
C ILE A 75 -4.94 -1.43 7.76
N LEU A 76 -3.75 -2.02 7.71
CA LEU A 76 -3.49 -3.36 8.24
C LEU A 76 -3.22 -3.36 9.75
N VAL A 77 -3.01 -2.20 10.35
CA VAL A 77 -2.71 -2.05 11.79
C VAL A 77 -3.95 -2.29 12.63
N ASP A 78 -3.83 -3.09 13.68
CA ASP A 78 -4.90 -3.35 14.64
C ASP A 78 -5.00 -2.26 15.72
N SER A 79 -6.21 -2.07 16.23
CA SER A 79 -6.47 -1.19 17.37
C SER A 79 -5.71 -1.66 18.61
N THR A 80 -5.24 -0.70 19.41
CA THR A 80 -4.63 -0.94 20.71
C THR A 80 -5.43 -0.24 21.80
N ARG A 81 -5.10 -0.47 23.08
CA ARG A 81 -5.77 0.22 24.20
C ARG A 81 -5.69 1.75 24.15
N LYS A 82 -4.72 2.30 23.41
CA LYS A 82 -4.44 3.75 23.33
C LYS A 82 -4.79 4.35 21.97
N ASN A 83 -5.11 3.54 20.97
CA ASN A 83 -5.32 3.98 19.61
C ASN A 83 -6.40 3.14 18.92
N ILE A 84 -7.41 3.79 18.37
CA ILE A 84 -8.42 3.16 17.53
C ILE A 84 -7.94 3.28 16.08
N ALA A 85 -7.65 2.14 15.46
CA ALA A 85 -7.08 2.08 14.12
C ALA A 85 -8.14 2.33 13.04
N GLU A 86 -7.68 2.49 11.80
CA GLU A 86 -8.55 2.68 10.63
C GLU A 86 -9.54 1.54 10.44
N LYS A 87 -9.20 0.29 10.81
CA LYS A 87 -10.08 -0.88 10.68
C LYS A 87 -11.45 -0.70 11.34
N GLU A 88 -11.52 0.10 12.42
CA GLU A 88 -12.76 0.34 13.16
C GLU A 88 -13.65 1.43 12.53
N ALA A 89 -13.14 2.15 11.52
CA ALA A 89 -13.91 3.18 10.86
C ALA A 89 -15.09 2.57 10.06
N PRO A 90 -16.28 3.20 10.03
CA PRO A 90 -17.45 2.62 9.38
C PRO A 90 -17.25 2.15 7.92
N PRO A 91 -16.50 2.88 7.06
CA PRO A 91 -16.20 2.40 5.71
C PRO A 91 -15.40 1.09 5.67
N ASN A 92 -14.63 0.81 6.72
CA ASN A 92 -13.63 -0.26 6.77
C ASN A 92 -14.14 -1.56 7.41
N LEU A 93 -15.28 -1.53 8.11
CA LEU A 93 -15.88 -2.68 8.81
C LEU A 93 -16.25 -3.86 7.89
N THR A 94 -16.31 -3.63 6.58
CA THR A 94 -16.66 -4.63 5.56
C THR A 94 -15.49 -5.00 4.66
N LEU A 95 -14.28 -4.55 4.99
CA LEU A 95 -13.05 -4.98 4.31
C LEU A 95 -12.72 -6.44 4.66
N ARG A 96 -12.04 -7.11 3.74
CA ARG A 96 -11.64 -8.52 3.87
C ARG A 96 -10.34 -8.78 3.11
N GLY A 97 -9.69 -9.90 3.40
CA GLY A 97 -8.40 -10.28 2.80
C GLY A 97 -7.19 -9.92 3.64
N PHE A 98 -7.37 -9.40 4.86
CA PHE A 98 -6.28 -9.14 5.81
C PHE A 98 -5.46 -10.41 6.09
N GLU A 99 -6.16 -11.53 6.29
CA GLU A 99 -5.59 -12.85 6.54
C GLU A 99 -4.71 -13.36 5.40
N VAL A 100 -5.01 -12.97 4.16
CA VAL A 100 -4.21 -13.33 2.98
C VAL A 100 -2.91 -12.53 2.97
N ILE A 101 -2.96 -11.25 3.34
CA ILE A 101 -1.76 -10.42 3.48
C ILE A 101 -0.86 -10.96 4.60
N ASP A 102 -1.45 -11.39 5.73
CA ASP A 102 -0.70 -12.01 6.83
C ASP A 102 -0.05 -13.34 6.43
N GLU A 103 -0.75 -14.22 5.69
CA GLU A 103 -0.18 -15.48 5.20
C GLU A 103 0.99 -15.23 4.24
N ILE A 104 0.83 -14.27 3.31
CA ILE A 104 1.89 -13.90 2.37
C ILE A 104 3.10 -13.31 3.11
N LYS A 105 2.86 -12.39 4.06
CA LYS A 105 3.91 -11.79 4.87
C LYS A 105 4.68 -12.86 5.65
N LEU A 106 3.97 -13.79 6.28
CA LEU A 106 4.58 -14.87 7.03
C LEU A 106 5.46 -15.77 6.15
N GLU A 107 5.06 -16.04 4.91
CA GLU A 107 5.87 -16.83 3.98
C GLU A 107 7.10 -16.05 3.48
N LEU A 108 6.96 -14.76 3.20
CA LEU A 108 8.08 -13.90 2.81
C LEU A 108 9.09 -13.74 3.94
N GLU A 109 8.65 -13.60 5.18
CA GLU A 109 9.55 -13.46 6.33
C GLU A 109 10.41 -14.71 6.59
N LYS A 110 9.95 -15.90 6.19
CA LYS A 110 10.77 -17.13 6.23
C LYS A 110 11.90 -17.11 5.21
N GLN A 111 11.72 -16.40 4.09
CA GLN A 111 12.69 -16.38 2.98
C GLN A 111 13.63 -15.17 3.07
N CYS A 112 13.10 -14.01 3.45
CA CYS A 112 13.81 -12.73 3.45
C CYS A 112 13.26 -11.82 4.56
N GLN A 113 13.69 -12.11 5.79
CA GLN A 113 13.20 -11.44 6.99
C GLN A 113 13.39 -9.92 6.95
N GLY A 114 12.31 -9.18 7.20
CA GLY A 114 12.30 -7.72 7.29
C GLY A 114 12.56 -6.97 5.98
N ILE A 115 12.48 -7.65 4.83
CA ILE A 115 12.79 -7.05 3.52
C ILE A 115 11.56 -6.48 2.83
N VAL A 116 10.50 -7.28 2.66
CA VAL A 116 9.34 -6.88 1.85
C VAL A 116 8.30 -6.20 2.73
N SER A 117 7.88 -4.98 2.36
CA SER A 117 6.86 -4.22 3.10
C SER A 117 5.46 -4.81 2.93
N CYS A 118 4.62 -4.64 3.95
CA CYS A 118 3.20 -4.98 3.86
C CYS A 118 2.48 -4.13 2.79
N ALA A 119 2.89 -2.87 2.63
CA ALA A 119 2.37 -1.98 1.58
C ALA A 119 2.59 -2.55 0.17
N ASP A 120 3.78 -3.07 -0.13
CA ASP A 120 4.02 -3.72 -1.43
C ASP A 120 3.36 -5.09 -1.53
N ILE A 121 3.23 -5.85 -0.45
CA ILE A 121 2.48 -7.11 -0.46
C ILE A 121 1.03 -6.85 -0.86
N LEU A 122 0.38 -5.84 -0.26
CA LEU A 122 -1.00 -5.46 -0.58
C LEU A 122 -1.14 -5.05 -2.06
N ALA A 123 -0.21 -4.23 -2.56
CA ALA A 123 -0.22 -3.79 -3.95
C ALA A 123 0.02 -4.96 -4.94
N LEU A 124 1.00 -5.83 -4.67
CA LEU A 124 1.31 -7.00 -5.50
C LEU A 124 0.18 -8.03 -5.48
N ALA A 125 -0.38 -8.33 -4.31
CA ALA A 125 -1.50 -9.26 -4.15
C ALA A 125 -2.73 -8.77 -4.92
N THR A 126 -3.00 -7.47 -4.87
CA THR A 126 -4.08 -6.83 -5.63
C THR A 126 -3.85 -6.93 -7.14
N ARG A 127 -2.63 -6.60 -7.62
CA ARG A 127 -2.25 -6.70 -9.05
C ARG A 127 -2.43 -8.12 -9.56
N ASP A 128 -1.95 -9.11 -8.82
CA ASP A 128 -2.05 -10.52 -9.19
C ASP A 128 -3.50 -11.02 -9.12
N GLY A 129 -4.27 -10.58 -8.13
CA GLY A 129 -5.70 -10.88 -8.01
C GLY A 129 -6.51 -10.35 -9.19
N VAL A 130 -6.29 -9.10 -9.60
CA VAL A 130 -6.95 -8.50 -10.78
C VAL A 130 -6.63 -9.30 -12.04
N ALA A 131 -5.37 -9.69 -12.23
CA ALA A 131 -4.98 -10.51 -13.38
C ALA A 131 -5.65 -11.90 -13.36
N LEU A 132 -5.77 -12.54 -12.19
CA LEU A 132 -6.48 -13.82 -12.05
C LEU A 132 -7.98 -13.70 -12.32
N ALA A 133 -8.59 -12.56 -12.00
CA ALA A 133 -9.98 -12.26 -12.30
C ALA A 133 -10.25 -11.88 -13.78
N GLY A 134 -9.23 -11.94 -14.65
CA GLY A 134 -9.33 -11.62 -16.07
C GLY A 134 -9.00 -10.18 -16.44
N GLY A 135 -8.54 -9.37 -15.49
CA GLY A 135 -8.01 -8.03 -15.75
C GLY A 135 -6.67 -8.05 -16.48
N SER A 136 -6.27 -6.91 -17.04
CA SER A 136 -4.98 -6.78 -17.72
C SER A 136 -3.82 -6.78 -16.73
N ALA A 137 -2.78 -7.55 -17.02
CA ALA A 137 -1.54 -7.50 -16.25
C ALA A 137 -0.79 -6.19 -16.53
N TYR A 138 -0.31 -5.55 -15.47
CA TYR A 138 0.50 -4.34 -15.56
C TYR A 138 1.76 -4.44 -14.70
N ALA A 139 2.78 -3.70 -15.11
CA ALA A 139 4.02 -3.57 -14.34
C ALA A 139 3.76 -2.70 -13.10
N LEU A 140 4.13 -3.19 -11.92
CA LEU A 140 3.89 -2.50 -10.65
C LEU A 140 5.25 -2.13 -10.02
N PRO A 141 5.58 -0.83 -9.93
CA PRO A 141 6.70 -0.36 -9.14
C PRO A 141 6.52 -0.71 -7.65
N THR A 142 7.60 -1.16 -7.03
CA THR A 142 7.68 -1.55 -5.61
C THR A 142 8.78 -0.73 -4.91
N GLY A 143 8.87 -0.86 -3.59
CA GLY A 143 9.69 -0.03 -2.71
C GLY A 143 8.89 0.81 -1.72
N ARG A 144 7.58 0.56 -1.56
CA ARG A 144 6.76 1.22 -0.53
C ARG A 144 7.25 0.83 0.85
N ARG A 145 7.02 1.69 1.85
CA ARG A 145 7.35 1.42 3.26
C ARG A 145 6.10 1.45 4.10
N ASP A 146 6.11 0.64 5.15
CA ASP A 146 4.97 0.52 6.05
C ASP A 146 4.86 1.77 6.94
N GLY A 147 3.66 2.33 7.01
CA GLY A 147 3.26 3.42 7.87
C GLY A 147 3.22 2.99 9.33
N THR A 148 3.47 3.94 10.22
CA THR A 148 3.47 3.71 11.68
C THR A 148 2.28 4.34 12.39
N VAL A 149 1.37 4.96 11.62
CA VAL A 149 0.21 5.69 12.13
C VAL A 149 -1.03 5.16 11.41
N SER A 150 -1.99 4.66 12.18
CA SER A 150 -3.31 4.25 11.72
C SER A 150 -4.34 4.87 12.67
N SER A 151 -5.27 5.66 12.15
CA SER A 151 -6.18 6.47 12.95
C SER A 151 -7.60 6.38 12.39
N PHE A 152 -8.55 6.00 13.25
CA PHE A 152 -9.98 6.03 12.96
C PHE A 152 -10.43 7.38 12.37
N PHE A 153 -9.87 8.49 12.86
CA PHE A 153 -10.27 9.84 12.47
C PHE A 153 -9.74 10.27 11.11
N ASP A 154 -8.77 9.54 10.54
CA ASP A 154 -8.16 9.91 9.26
C ASP A 154 -8.99 9.37 8.08
N VAL A 155 -9.92 8.45 8.32
CA VAL A 155 -10.72 7.77 7.28
C VAL A 155 -11.79 8.68 6.68
N HIS A 156 -11.43 9.31 5.55
CA HIS A 156 -12.33 10.14 4.73
C HIS A 156 -12.33 9.64 3.29
N ILE A 157 -13.16 8.64 3.00
CA ILE A 157 -13.21 7.96 1.70
C ILE A 157 -14.56 8.26 1.03
N PRO A 158 -14.59 8.48 -0.31
CA PRO A 158 -15.84 8.62 -1.06
C PRO A 158 -16.82 7.48 -0.78
N GLY A 159 -17.99 7.84 -0.27
CA GLY A 159 -19.07 6.89 0.00
C GLY A 159 -20.01 6.71 -1.20
N PRO A 160 -20.84 5.65 -1.21
CA PRO A 160 -21.78 5.38 -2.31
C PRO A 160 -22.87 6.45 -2.48
N SER A 161 -23.06 7.31 -1.48
CA SER A 161 -24.01 8.43 -1.52
C SER A 161 -23.39 9.77 -1.93
N PHE A 162 -22.09 9.81 -2.23
CA PHE A 162 -21.43 11.05 -2.66
C PHE A 162 -21.96 11.49 -4.03
N SER A 163 -22.09 12.80 -4.24
CA SER A 163 -22.29 13.32 -5.59
C SER A 163 -21.01 13.13 -6.41
N VAL A 164 -21.12 13.16 -7.74
CA VAL A 164 -19.93 13.11 -8.63
C VAL A 164 -18.95 14.25 -8.30
N ALA A 165 -19.48 15.44 -7.94
CA ALA A 165 -18.64 16.58 -7.57
C ALA A 165 -17.87 16.33 -6.26
N ASP A 166 -18.53 15.77 -5.24
CA ASP A 166 -17.88 15.46 -3.96
C ASP A 166 -16.85 14.34 -4.11
N ALA A 167 -17.16 13.32 -4.92
CA ALA A 167 -16.22 12.25 -5.23
C ALA A 167 -14.99 12.79 -5.99
N LEU A 168 -15.19 13.66 -6.98
CA LEU A 168 -14.08 14.30 -7.70
C LEU A 168 -13.20 15.14 -6.76
N GLN A 169 -13.81 15.91 -5.86
CA GLN A 169 -13.06 16.71 -4.89
C GLN A 169 -12.19 15.83 -3.99
N ALA A 170 -12.69 14.68 -3.56
CA ALA A 170 -11.94 13.74 -2.74
C ALA A 170 -10.77 13.09 -3.51
N PHE A 171 -10.96 12.71 -4.78
CA PHE A 171 -9.88 12.21 -5.65
C PHE A 171 -8.80 13.29 -5.89
N GLN A 172 -9.22 14.54 -6.12
CA GLN A 172 -8.28 15.65 -6.31
C GLN A 172 -7.44 15.92 -5.06
N ASN A 173 -7.96 15.68 -3.85
CA ASN A 173 -7.20 15.82 -2.60
C ASN A 173 -6.04 14.81 -2.49
N ILE A 174 -6.06 13.72 -3.25
CA ILE A 174 -4.98 12.75 -3.35
C ILE A 174 -4.26 12.79 -4.71
N ASN A 175 -4.40 13.91 -5.43
CA ASN A 175 -3.79 14.17 -6.74
C ASN A 175 -4.25 13.23 -7.87
N LEU A 176 -5.49 12.75 -7.81
CA LEU A 176 -6.14 12.02 -8.89
C LEU A 176 -7.17 12.91 -9.60
N ASP A 177 -7.29 12.77 -10.91
CA ASP A 177 -8.17 13.61 -11.74
C ASP A 177 -9.51 12.93 -12.08
N ILE A 178 -10.28 13.56 -12.97
CA ILE A 178 -11.57 13.02 -13.41
C ILE A 178 -11.43 11.71 -14.20
N GLN A 179 -10.35 11.55 -14.96
CA GLN A 179 -10.09 10.32 -15.70
C GLN A 179 -9.81 9.18 -14.72
N ASP A 180 -9.01 9.44 -13.68
CA ASP A 180 -8.76 8.47 -12.61
C ASP A 180 -10.07 8.09 -11.89
N LEU A 181 -10.90 9.08 -11.54
CA LEU A 181 -12.19 8.83 -10.91
C LEU A 181 -13.08 7.92 -11.77
N THR A 182 -13.20 8.20 -13.07
CA THR A 182 -14.01 7.38 -13.99
C THR A 182 -13.44 6.00 -14.26
N THR A 183 -12.14 5.80 -14.02
CA THR A 183 -11.47 4.52 -14.22
C THR A 183 -11.54 3.64 -12.96
N LEU A 184 -11.53 4.26 -11.78
CA LEU A 184 -11.42 3.58 -10.49
C LEU A 184 -12.76 3.39 -9.76
N LEU A 185 -13.84 4.10 -10.15
CA LEU A 185 -15.21 3.94 -9.65
C LEU A 185 -16.15 3.40 -10.74
#